data_AF-A0A6V7LVA5-F1
#
_entry.id   AF-A0A6V7LVA5-F1
#
_cell.length_a   1.000
_cell.length_b   1.000
_cell.length_c   1.000
_cell.angle_alpha   90.00
_cell.angle_beta   90.00
_cell.angle_gamma   90.00
#
_symmetry.space_group_name_H-M   'P 1'
#
loop_
_entity.id
_entity.type
_entity.pdbx_description
1 polymer ?
#
loop_
_entity_poly.entity_id
_entity_poly.type
_entity_poly.pdbx_seq_one_letter_code
_entity_poly.pdbx_strand_id
1 'polypeptide(L)' 'SVMTHASLTPEQRDELGINDQLIRLSVGLETESDLIADLEQALKASQL' A
#
# COMPACT_ATOMS: atom_id res chain seq x y z
N SER A 1 -2.65 15.47 -4.00
CA SER A 1 -1.61 14.68 -3.32
C SER A 1 -2.22 13.42 -2.78
N VAL A 2 -1.68 12.23 -3.04
CA VAL A 2 -2.19 11.03 -2.33
C VAL A 2 -1.22 10.53 -1.28
N MET A 3 0.10 10.60 -1.48
CA MET A 3 1.11 10.21 -0.46
C MET A 3 2.47 10.90 -0.74
N THR A 4 3.56 10.41 -0.13
CA THR A 4 4.93 10.99 -0.09
C THR A 4 5.57 11.27 -1.45
N HIS A 5 5.10 10.64 -2.54
CA HIS A 5 5.60 10.83 -3.91
C HIS A 5 4.69 11.72 -4.77
N ALA A 6 3.73 12.43 -4.17
CA ALA A 6 2.79 13.29 -4.88
C ALA A 6 3.44 14.46 -5.64
N SER A 7 4.70 14.78 -5.34
CA SER A 7 5.46 15.86 -6.00
C SER A 7 6.18 15.41 -7.28
N LEU A 8 6.19 14.11 -7.58
CA LEU A 8 6.81 13.56 -8.79
C LEU A 8 5.83 13.57 -9.96
N THR A 9 6.32 13.82 -11.18
CA THR A 9 5.48 13.65 -12.39
C THR A 9 5.10 12.18 -12.59
N PRO A 10 4.06 11.88 -13.37
CA PRO A 10 3.71 10.50 -13.72
C PRO A 10 4.89 9.73 -14.32
N GLU A 11 5.69 10.35 -15.21
CA GLU A 11 6.86 9.69 -15.81
C GLU A 11 7.93 9.35 -14.77
N GLN A 12 8.21 10.27 -13.85
CA GLN A 12 9.18 10.06 -12.77
C GLN A 12 8.75 8.95 -11.80
N ARG A 13 7.44 8.79 -11.57
CA ARG A 13 6.90 7.70 -10.74
C ARG A 13 7.05 6.36 -11.45
N ASP A 14 6.79 6.32 -12.75
CA ASP A 14 6.89 5.11 -13.57
C ASP A 14 8.34 4.61 -13.68
N GLU A 15 9.32 5.51 -13.85
CA GLU A 15 10.75 5.17 -13.85
C GLU A 15 11.22 4.53 -12.52
N LEU A 16 10.59 4.89 -11.41
CA LEU A 16 10.88 4.35 -10.09
C LEU A 16 10.05 3.09 -9.75
N GLY A 17 9.21 2.62 -10.68
CA GLY A 17 8.30 1.49 -10.45
C GLY A 17 7.14 1.80 -9.49
N ILE A 18 6.89 3.08 -9.21
CA ILE A 18 5.79 3.54 -8.36
C ILE A 18 4.55 3.70 -9.24
N ASN A 19 3.77 2.63 -9.35
CA ASN A 19 2.48 2.67 -10.02
C ASN A 19 1.33 2.99 -9.03
N ASP A 20 0.16 3.35 -9.55
CA ASP A 20 -0.99 3.74 -8.73
C ASP A 20 -1.64 2.58 -7.94
N GLN A 21 -1.17 1.34 -8.14
CA GLN A 21 -1.59 0.14 -7.39
C GLN A 21 -0.62 -0.18 -6.24
N LEU A 22 0.48 0.57 -6.08
CA LEU A 22 1.47 0.33 -5.04
C LEU A 22 0.91 0.70 -3.66
N ILE A 23 0.78 -0.31 -2.79
CA ILE A 23 0.45 -0.13 -1.37
C ILE A 23 1.72 -0.31 -0.55
N ARG A 24 2.07 0.69 0.26
CA ARG A 24 3.21 0.62 1.19
C ARG A 24 2.72 0.41 2.62
N LEU A 25 3.07 -0.72 3.23
CA LEU A 25 2.75 -1.04 4.62
C LEU A 25 3.98 -0.77 5.51
N SER A 26 3.75 -0.15 6.67
CA SER A 26 4.74 -0.05 7.74
C SER A 26 4.31 -1.00 8.85
N VAL A 27 5.03 -2.11 9.02
CA VAL A 27 4.71 -3.12 10.04
C VAL A 27 5.20 -2.64 11.40
N GLY A 28 4.32 -2.63 12.40
CA GLY A 28 4.66 -2.26 13.77
C GLY A 28 5.13 -3.45 14.62
N LEU A 29 4.84 -3.41 15.92
CA LEU A 29 5.23 -4.43 16.90
C LEU A 29 4.03 -5.24 17.43
N GLU A 30 2.92 -5.21 16.70
CA GLU A 30 1.71 -5.98 17.00
C GLU A 30 1.92 -7.49 16.84
N THR A 31 0.97 -8.29 17.32
CA THR A 31 0.97 -9.75 17.12
C THR A 31 0.83 -10.08 15.64
N GLU A 32 1.62 -11.05 15.17
CA GLU A 32 1.57 -11.52 13.78
C GLU A 32 0.16 -11.97 13.35
N SER A 33 -0.58 -12.64 14.24
CA SER A 33 -1.91 -13.17 13.94
C SER A 33 -2.94 -12.06 13.74
N ASP A 34 -2.82 -10.97 14.48
CA ASP A 34 -3.74 -9.83 14.39
C ASP A 34 -3.52 -9.10 13.07
N LEU A 35 -2.25 -8.87 12.69
CA LEU A 35 -1.88 -8.26 11.40
C LEU A 35 -2.37 -9.10 10.21
N ILE A 36 -2.19 -10.42 10.28
CA ILE A 36 -2.65 -11.33 9.21
C ILE A 36 -4.18 -11.29 9.11
N ALA A 37 -4.89 -11.39 10.23
CA ALA A 37 -6.35 -11.39 10.25
C ALA A 37 -6.94 -10.09 9.67
N ASP A 38 -6.33 -8.95 9.99
CA ASP A 38 -6.77 -7.63 9.50
C ASP A 38 -6.54 -7.50 7.98
N LEU A 39 -5.35 -7.88 7.49
CA LEU A 39 -5.06 -7.89 6.06
C LEU A 39 -5.97 -8.85 5.29
N GLU A 40 -6.24 -10.04 5.82
CA GLU A 40 -7.17 -10.98 5.19
C GLU A 40 -8.58 -10.41 5.08
N GLN A 41 -9.07 -9.76 6.13
CA GLN A 41 -10.39 -9.14 6.15
C GLN A 41 -10.49 -8.02 5.12
N ALA A 42 -9.49 -7.13 5.07
CA ALA A 42 -9.45 -6.02 4.13
C ALA A 42 -9.36 -6.51 2.66
N LEU A 43 -8.55 -7.53 2.39
CA LEU A 43 -8.43 -8.12 1.05
C LEU A 43 -9.72 -8.80 0.62
N LYS A 44 -10.40 -9.53 1.51
CA LYS A 44 -11.72 -10.13 1.21
C LYS A 44 -12.77 -9.07 0.89
N ALA A 45 -12.79 -7.95 1.62
CA ALA A 45 -13.73 -6.85 1.39
C ALA A 45 -13.45 -6.07 0.09
N SER A 46 -12.21 -6.10 -0.40
CA SER A 46 -11.78 -5.38 -1.60
C SER A 46 -11.97 -6.16 -2.90
N GLN A 47 -12.37 -7.44 -2.83
CA GLN A 47 -12.71 -8.25 -4.00
C GLN A 47 -14.11 -7.84 -4.51
N LEU A 48 -14.13 -6.90 -5.47
CA LEU A 48 -15.28 -6.59 -6.33
C LEU A 48 -15.27 -7.44 -7.60
#